data_AF-A0A922ZI49-F1
#
_entry.id   AF-A0A922ZI49-F1
#
_cell.length_a   1.000
_cell.length_b   1.000
_cell.length_c   1.000
_cell.angle_alpha   90.00
_cell.angle_beta   90.00
_cell.angle_gamma   90.00
#
_symmetry.space_group_name_H-M   'P 1'
#
loop_
_entity.id
_entity.type
_entity.pdbx_description
1 polymer ?
#
loop_
_entity_poly.entity_id
_entity_poly.type
_entity_poly.pdbx_seq_one_letter_code
_entity_poly.pdbx_strand_id
1 'polypeptide(L)'
;MKQTHFQLQTVLRIRSIRVRRQAAMVAESENKLKQQLTAQQQLQRDLIAIQENHVQTRRAKLEKLKGGQTNIREFLELKDSENTFDWKRNQMTREGDVLGDQIQQSRVDWIAEKTKYKELEKASIKVEEYLKLDWT
;
A
#
# COMPACT_ATOMS: atom_id res chain seq x y z
N MET A 1 -6.07 33.42 -39.63
CA MET A 1 -6.83 33.19 -38.37
C MET A 1 -7.45 31.78 -38.25
N LYS A 2 -8.15 31.23 -39.26
CA LYS A 2 -8.76 29.87 -39.16
C LYS A 2 -7.75 28.73 -38.90
N GLN A 3 -6.55 28.81 -39.47
CA GLN A 3 -5.52 27.76 -39.35
C GLN A 3 -4.90 27.69 -37.94
N THR A 4 -4.59 28.85 -37.34
CA THR A 4 -4.10 28.96 -35.96
C THR A 4 -5.14 28.46 -34.94
N HIS A 5 -6.41 28.78 -35.17
CA HIS A 5 -7.50 28.31 -34.32
C HIS A 5 -7.67 26.79 -34.34
N PHE A 6 -7.62 26.18 -35.53
CA PHE A 6 -7.67 24.72 -35.68
C PHE A 6 -6.48 24.02 -34.99
N GLN A 7 -5.29 24.62 -35.09
CA GLN A 7 -4.10 24.14 -34.38
C GLN A 7 -4.28 24.23 -32.85
N LEU A 8 -4.81 25.34 -32.32
CA LEU A 8 -5.09 25.51 -30.89
C LEU A 8 -6.13 24.51 -30.35
N GLN A 9 -7.21 24.25 -31.10
CA GLN A 9 -8.21 23.23 -30.74
C GLN A 9 -7.59 21.82 -30.70
N THR A 10 -6.71 21.51 -31.65
CA THR A 10 -5.99 20.22 -31.69
C THR A 10 -5.08 20.06 -30.47
N VAL A 11 -4.35 21.12 -30.09
CA VAL A 11 -3.50 21.15 -28.90
C VAL A 11 -4.32 20.94 -27.63
N LEU A 12 -5.47 21.62 -27.48
CA LEU A 12 -6.37 21.41 -26.34
C LEU A 12 -6.87 19.96 -26.25
N ARG A 13 -7.25 19.37 -27.39
CA ARG A 13 -7.73 17.98 -27.42
C ARG A 13 -6.66 16.99 -26.98
N ILE A 14 -5.42 17.17 -27.45
CA ILE A 14 -4.28 16.33 -27.02
C ILE A 14 -4.00 16.52 -25.53
N ARG A 15 -4.04 17.75 -25.03
CA ARG A 15 -3.84 18.05 -23.60
C ARG A 15 -4.93 17.47 -22.72
N SER A 16 -6.21 17.56 -23.11
CA SER A 16 -7.32 16.99 -22.34
C SER A 16 -7.26 15.46 -22.28
N ILE A 17 -6.77 14.80 -23.33
CA ILE A 17 -6.47 13.36 -23.30
C ILE A 17 -5.33 13.07 -22.31
N ARG A 18 -4.27 13.87 -22.35
CA ARG A 18 -3.11 13.70 -21.45
C ARG A 18 -3.48 13.91 -19.98
N VAL A 19 -4.27 14.93 -19.65
CA VAL A 19 -4.79 15.18 -18.29
C VAL A 19 -5.63 14.00 -17.80
N ARG A 20 -6.55 13.48 -18.64
CA ARG A 20 -7.38 12.33 -18.27
C ARG A 20 -6.57 11.05 -18.04
N ARG A 21 -5.57 10.79 -18.89
CA ARG A 21 -4.64 9.66 -18.68
C ARG A 21 -3.87 9.81 -17.38
N GLN A 22 -3.37 11.01 -17.10
CA GLN A 22 -2.64 11.28 -15.86
C GLN A 22 -3.54 11.12 -14.62
N ALA A 23 -4.80 11.56 -14.69
CA ALA A 23 -5.77 11.36 -13.61
C ALA A 23 -6.01 9.86 -13.33
N ALA A 24 -6.09 9.04 -14.38
CA ALA A 24 -6.22 7.59 -14.23
C ALA A 24 -4.99 6.96 -13.56
N MET A 25 -3.77 7.39 -13.91
CA MET A 25 -2.54 6.93 -13.26
C MET A 25 -2.46 7.33 -11.77
N VAL A 26 -2.95 8.52 -11.42
CA VAL A 26 -3.07 8.94 -10.00
C VAL A 26 -4.05 8.02 -9.25
N ALA A 27 -5.21 7.74 -9.84
CA ALA A 27 -6.20 6.86 -9.21
C ALA A 27 -5.69 5.43 -9.04
N GLU A 28 -4.97 4.89 -10.04
CA GLU A 28 -4.37 3.56 -10.00
C GLU A 28 -3.30 3.45 -8.91
N SER A 29 -2.36 4.41 -8.87
CA SER A 29 -1.31 4.44 -7.83
C SER A 29 -1.89 4.64 -6.43
N GLU A 30 -2.93 5.45 -6.27
CA GLU A 30 -3.65 5.59 -5.00
C GLU A 30 -4.33 4.28 -4.57
N ASN A 31 -4.98 3.59 -5.51
CA ASN A 31 -5.65 2.32 -5.22
C ASN A 31 -4.64 1.24 -4.82
N LYS A 32 -3.51 1.15 -5.53
CA LYS A 32 -2.41 0.23 -5.17
C LYS A 32 -1.91 0.50 -3.75
N LEU A 33 -1.67 1.77 -3.40
CA LEU A 33 -1.26 2.16 -2.05
C LEU A 33 -2.31 1.76 -1.00
N LYS A 34 -3.60 1.99 -1.26
CA LYS A 34 -4.69 1.57 -0.36
C LYS A 34 -4.72 0.05 -0.15
N GLN A 35 -4.57 -0.73 -1.22
CA GLN A 35 -4.54 -2.18 -1.12
C GLN A 35 -3.38 -2.68 -0.25
N GLN A 36 -2.19 -2.10 -0.43
CA GLN A 36 -1.02 -2.47 0.37
C GLN A 36 -1.16 -2.05 1.84
N LEU A 37 -1.74 -0.88 2.13
CA LEU A 37 -2.04 -0.45 3.51
C LEU A 37 -3.05 -1.40 4.18
N THR A 38 -4.07 -1.86 3.45
CA THR A 38 -5.02 -2.86 3.95
C THR A 38 -4.32 -4.19 4.24
N ALA A 39 -3.43 -4.64 3.35
CA ALA A 39 -2.64 -5.85 3.57
C ALA A 39 -1.74 -5.72 4.83
N GLN A 40 -1.17 -4.54 5.07
CA GLN A 40 -0.35 -4.29 6.26
C GLN A 40 -1.17 -4.36 7.55
N GLN A 41 -2.37 -3.78 7.54
CA GLN A 41 -3.30 -3.88 8.68
C GLN A 41 -3.71 -5.32 8.95
N GLN A 42 -3.94 -6.12 7.90
CA GLN A 42 -4.28 -7.53 8.05
C GLN A 42 -3.12 -8.32 8.63
N LEU A 43 -1.90 -8.15 8.11
CA LEU A 43 -0.70 -8.80 8.63
C LEU A 43 -0.47 -8.46 10.11
N GLN A 44 -0.69 -7.21 10.50
CA GLN A 44 -0.60 -6.79 11.90
C GLN A 44 -1.63 -7.50 12.79
N ARG A 45 -2.87 -7.66 12.32
CA ARG A 45 -3.91 -8.42 13.05
C ARG A 45 -3.53 -9.88 13.18
N ASP A 46 -2.99 -10.48 12.12
CA ASP A 46 -2.58 -11.88 12.11
C ASP A 46 -1.41 -12.11 13.09
N LEU A 47 -0.43 -11.19 13.12
CA LEU A 47 0.67 -11.23 14.10
C LEU A 47 0.17 -11.20 15.55
N ILE A 48 -0.79 -10.32 15.85
CA ILE A 48 -1.41 -10.22 17.17
C ILE A 48 -2.12 -11.54 17.52
N ALA A 49 -2.93 -12.07 16.60
CA ALA A 49 -3.68 -13.31 16.83
C ALA A 49 -2.76 -14.51 17.15
N ILE A 50 -1.64 -14.63 16.42
CA ILE A 50 -0.69 -15.72 16.64
C ILE A 50 0.06 -15.53 17.97
N GLN A 51 0.42 -14.28 18.32
CA GLN A 51 1.01 -13.95 19.61
C GLN A 51 0.07 -14.27 20.77
N GLU A 52 -1.20 -13.91 20.68
CA GLU A 52 -2.21 -14.19 21.70
C GLU A 52 -2.43 -15.69 21.88
N ASN A 53 -2.59 -16.43 20.77
CA ASN A 53 -2.72 -17.88 20.80
C ASN A 53 -1.47 -18.55 21.42
N HIS A 54 -0.28 -18.07 21.07
CA HIS A 54 0.95 -18.57 21.66
C HIS A 54 1.00 -18.35 23.18
N VAL A 55 0.66 -17.15 23.66
CA VAL A 55 0.62 -16.83 25.09
C VAL A 55 -0.40 -17.71 25.83
N GLN A 56 -1.60 -17.88 25.27
CA GLN A 56 -2.64 -18.74 25.86
C GLN A 56 -2.21 -20.20 25.93
N THR A 57 -1.69 -20.74 24.82
CA THR A 57 -1.19 -22.13 24.75
C THR A 57 -0.05 -22.35 25.72
N ARG A 58 0.91 -21.42 25.78
CA ARG A 58 2.05 -21.49 26.71
C ARG A 58 1.58 -21.45 28.16
N ARG A 59 0.64 -20.56 28.50
CA ARG A 59 0.07 -20.48 29.85
C ARG A 59 -0.61 -21.78 30.25
N ALA A 60 -1.45 -22.34 29.37
CA ALA A 60 -2.14 -23.61 29.63
C ALA A 60 -1.17 -24.78 29.87
N LYS A 61 -0.09 -24.87 29.07
CA LYS A 61 0.95 -25.90 29.24
C LYS A 61 1.77 -25.69 30.52
N LEU A 62 2.12 -24.44 30.86
CA LEU A 62 2.86 -24.12 32.09
C LEU A 62 2.07 -24.42 33.36
N GLU A 63 0.75 -24.21 33.36
CA GLU A 63 -0.09 -24.58 34.51
C GLU A 63 -0.16 -26.10 34.72
N LYS A 64 -0.17 -26.90 33.62
CA LYS A 64 -0.03 -28.36 33.72
C LYS A 64 1.33 -28.78 34.31
N LEU A 65 2.41 -28.11 33.89
CA LEU A 65 3.78 -28.34 34.39
C LEU A 65 3.88 -28.07 35.90
N LYS A 66 3.34 -26.95 36.37
CA LYS A 66 3.32 -26.62 37.80
C LYS A 66 2.52 -27.62 38.64
N GLY A 67 1.46 -28.20 38.06
CA GLY A 67 0.63 -29.22 38.72
C GLY A 67 1.28 -30.60 38.86
N GLY A 68 2.53 -30.79 38.39
CA GLY A 68 3.23 -32.08 38.44
C GLY A 68 2.65 -33.15 37.50
N GLN A 69 1.75 -32.76 36.60
CA GLN A 69 1.03 -33.67 35.70
C GLN A 69 1.75 -33.91 34.37
N THR A 70 2.98 -33.43 34.21
CA THR A 70 3.63 -33.33 32.90
C THR A 70 4.77 -34.33 32.73
N ASN A 71 4.71 -35.11 31.66
CA ASN A 71 5.79 -36.04 31.31
C ASN A 71 6.83 -35.38 30.38
N ILE A 72 7.99 -36.01 30.19
CA ILE A 72 9.10 -35.50 29.36
C ILE A 72 8.63 -35.17 27.93
N ARG A 73 7.70 -35.95 27.38
CA ARG A 73 7.16 -35.74 26.03
C ARG A 73 6.40 -34.42 25.94
N GLU A 74 5.53 -34.11 26.90
CA GLU A 74 4.78 -32.85 26.92
C GLU A 74 5.69 -31.62 27.10
N PHE A 75 6.82 -31.76 27.81
CA PHE A 75 7.84 -30.72 27.88
C PHE A 75 8.53 -30.49 26.52
N LEU A 76 8.87 -31.56 25.80
CA LEU A 76 9.43 -31.46 24.45
C LEU A 76 8.42 -30.83 23.47
N GLU A 77 7.15 -31.20 23.56
CA GLU A 77 6.06 -30.61 22.77
C GLU A 77 5.84 -29.11 23.07
N LEU A 78 6.12 -28.65 24.30
CA LEU A 78 6.15 -27.20 24.61
C LEU A 78 7.29 -26.51 23.86
N LYS A 79 8.50 -27.05 23.92
CA LYS A 79 9.68 -26.49 23.25
C LYS A 79 9.51 -26.44 21.72
N ASP A 80 8.97 -27.50 21.12
CA ASP A 80 8.71 -27.54 19.67
C ASP A 80 7.65 -26.50 19.25
N SER A 81 6.66 -26.26 20.12
CA SER A 81 5.66 -25.21 19.87
C SER A 81 6.23 -23.79 19.98
N GLU A 82 7.24 -23.56 20.84
CA GLU A 82 7.98 -22.29 20.91
C GLU A 82 8.80 -22.07 19.62
N ASN A 83 9.53 -23.08 19.16
CA ASN A 83 10.29 -23.02 17.90
C ASN A 83 9.37 -22.73 16.69
N THR A 84 8.22 -23.40 16.63
CA THR A 84 7.24 -23.21 15.55
C THR A 84 6.67 -21.79 15.57
N PHE A 85 6.38 -21.27 16.76
CA PHE A 85 5.90 -19.90 16.92
C PHE A 85 6.94 -18.88 16.46
N ASP A 86 8.19 -19.00 16.92
CA ASP A 86 9.27 -18.10 16.52
C ASP A 86 9.51 -18.12 15.00
N TRP A 87 9.46 -19.30 14.38
CA TRP A 87 9.54 -19.42 12.93
C TRP A 87 8.40 -18.66 12.23
N LYS A 88 7.14 -18.88 12.64
CA LYS A 88 5.98 -18.19 12.05
C LYS A 88 6.06 -16.67 12.22
N ARG A 89 6.38 -16.21 13.44
CA ARG A 89 6.55 -14.78 13.75
C ARG A 89 7.61 -14.17 12.83
N ASN A 90 8.77 -14.81 12.70
CA ASN A 90 9.86 -14.30 11.87
C ASN A 90 9.52 -14.27 10.38
N GLN A 91 8.74 -15.23 9.85
CA GLN A 91 8.26 -15.17 8.46
C GLN A 91 7.36 -13.95 8.25
N MET A 92 6.38 -13.75 9.13
CA MET A 92 5.44 -12.64 9.01
C MET A 92 6.10 -11.28 9.25
N THR A 93 7.11 -11.19 10.11
CA THR A 93 7.92 -9.96 10.23
C THR A 93 8.62 -9.64 8.91
N ARG A 94 9.23 -10.62 8.24
CA ARG A 94 9.87 -10.41 6.92
C ARG A 94 8.86 -10.01 5.85
N GLU A 95 7.69 -10.62 5.83
CA GLU A 95 6.60 -10.22 4.94
C GLU A 95 6.19 -8.76 5.21
N GLY A 96 6.17 -8.35 6.48
CA GLY A 96 5.89 -6.98 6.89
C GLY A 96 6.94 -5.98 6.43
N ASP A 97 8.23 -6.35 6.50
CA ASP A 97 9.32 -5.51 6.01
C ASP A 97 9.22 -5.30 4.48
N VAL A 98 9.02 -6.39 3.73
CA VAL A 98 8.85 -6.34 2.26
C VAL A 98 7.64 -5.49 1.88
N LEU A 99 6.51 -5.66 2.59
CA LEU A 99 5.31 -4.87 2.36
C LEU A 99 5.54 -3.38 2.72
N GLY A 100 6.30 -3.10 3.77
CA GLY A 100 6.70 -1.75 4.17
C GLY A 100 7.47 -1.03 3.06
N ASP A 101 8.46 -1.71 2.47
CA ASP A 101 9.25 -1.19 1.33
C ASP A 101 8.35 -0.91 0.11
N GLN A 102 7.43 -1.83 -0.18
CA GLN A 102 6.47 -1.68 -1.27
C GLN A 102 5.51 -0.50 -1.07
N ILE A 103 5.02 -0.29 0.15
CA ILE A 103 4.16 0.85 0.51
C ILE A 103 4.92 2.15 0.32
N GLN A 104 6.18 2.20 0.77
CA GLN A 104 7.02 3.38 0.62
C GLN A 104 7.24 3.73 -0.85
N GLN A 105 7.54 2.74 -1.69
CA GLN A 105 7.67 2.95 -3.12
C GLN A 105 6.34 3.42 -3.76
N SER A 106 5.22 2.76 -3.49
CA SER A 106 3.91 3.16 -4.02
C SER A 106 3.51 4.58 -3.59
N ARG A 107 3.91 5.00 -2.38
CA ARG A 107 3.68 6.37 -1.90
C ARG A 107 4.49 7.39 -2.70
N VAL A 108 5.75 7.09 -2.99
CA VAL A 108 6.60 7.94 -3.85
C VAL A 108 5.99 8.03 -5.26
N ASP A 109 5.59 6.90 -5.83
CA ASP A 109 4.96 6.85 -7.16
C ASP A 109 3.68 7.69 -7.20
N TRP A 110 2.77 7.52 -6.23
CA TRP A 110 1.54 8.31 -6.16
C TRP A 110 1.81 9.82 -6.05
N ILE A 111 2.79 10.23 -5.24
CA ILE A 111 3.19 11.65 -5.13
C ILE A 111 3.73 12.18 -6.46
N ALA A 112 4.54 11.39 -7.16
CA ALA A 112 5.09 11.76 -8.47
C ALA A 112 3.97 11.94 -9.51
N GLU A 113 3.05 10.98 -9.60
CA GLU A 113 1.92 11.04 -10.53
C GLU A 113 0.97 12.21 -10.20
N LYS A 114 0.75 12.48 -8.91
CA LYS A 114 -0.08 13.62 -8.46
C LYS A 114 0.58 14.97 -8.78
N THR A 115 1.90 15.04 -8.69
CA THR A 115 2.65 16.25 -9.07
C THR A 115 2.53 16.51 -10.56
N LYS A 116 2.78 15.50 -11.40
CA LYS A 116 2.58 15.58 -12.86
C LYS A 116 1.16 15.99 -13.24
N TYR A 117 0.15 15.45 -12.56
CA TYR A 117 -1.25 15.82 -12.77
C TYR A 117 -1.48 17.33 -12.56
N LYS A 118 -1.01 17.87 -11.42
CA LYS A 118 -1.14 19.30 -11.10
C LYS A 118 -0.42 20.20 -12.10
N GLU A 119 0.74 19.79 -12.59
CA GLU A 119 1.48 20.54 -13.62
C GLU A 119 0.72 20.58 -14.95
N LEU A 120 0.16 19.44 -15.38
CA LEU A 120 -0.65 19.37 -16.58
C LEU A 120 -1.95 20.17 -16.46
N GLU A 121 -2.59 20.15 -15.30
CA GLU A 121 -3.81 20.91 -15.02
C GLU A 121 -3.55 22.42 -15.13
N LYS A 122 -2.49 22.93 -14.49
CA LYS A 122 -2.06 24.33 -14.61
C LYS A 122 -1.72 24.72 -16.05
N ALA A 123 -1.04 23.84 -16.79
CA ALA A 123 -0.70 24.08 -18.18
C ALA A 123 -1.94 24.09 -19.10
N SER A 124 -3.02 23.38 -18.74
CA SER A 124 -4.28 23.39 -19.49
C SER A 124 -5.01 24.73 -19.33
N ILE A 125 -5.10 25.25 -18.10
CA ILE A 125 -5.75 26.53 -17.80
C ILE A 125 -5.15 27.67 -18.63
N LYS A 126 -3.81 27.75 -18.71
CA LYS A 126 -3.12 28.79 -19.50
C LYS A 126 -3.51 28.79 -21.00
N VAL A 127 -3.76 27.63 -21.60
CA VAL A 127 -4.14 27.55 -23.02
C VAL A 127 -5.59 27.98 -23.23
N GLU A 128 -6.48 27.65 -22.30
CA GLU A 128 -7.86 28.13 -22.33
C GLU A 128 -7.95 29.66 -22.18
N GLU A 129 -7.07 30.26 -21.37
CA GLU A 129 -6.92 31.72 -21.29
C GLU A 129 -6.48 32.33 -22.63
N TYR A 130 -5.48 31.75 -23.30
CA TYR A 130 -5.04 32.22 -24.64
C TYR A 130 -6.15 32.13 -25.70
N LEU A 131 -6.97 31.08 -25.67
CA LEU A 131 -8.10 30.93 -26.60
C LEU A 131 -9.19 31.98 -26.39
N LYS A 132 -9.38 32.48 -25.17
CA LYS A 132 -10.32 33.57 -24.88
C LYS A 132 -9.78 34.92 -25.38
N LEU A 133 -8.47 35.14 -25.32
CA LEU A 133 -7.82 36.37 -25.78
C LEU A 133 -7.75 36.47 -27.31
N ASP A 134 -7.58 35.36 -28.03
CA ASP A 134 -7.58 35.33 -29.51
C ASP A 134 -8.97 35.64 -30.14
N TRP A 135 -10.02 35.76 -29.32
CA TRP A 135 -11.41 36.01 -29.74
C TRP A 135 -11.91 37.43 -29.45
N THR A 136 -11.07 38.29 -28.85
CA THR A 136 -11.29 39.74 -28.67
C THR A 136 -10.39 40.53 -29.59
#